data_AF-A0A2P4X1S0-F1
#
_entry.id   AF-A0A2P4X1S0-F1
#
_cell.length_a   1.000
_cell.length_b   1.000
_cell.length_c   1.000
_cell.angle_alpha   90.00
_cell.angle_beta   90.00
_cell.angle_gamma   90.00
#
_symmetry.space_group_name_H-M   'P 1'
#
loop_
_entity.id
_entity.type
_entity.pdbx_description
1 polymer ?
#
loop_
_entity_poly.entity_id
_entity_poly.type
_entity_poly.pdbx_seq_one_letter_code
_entity_poly.pdbx_strand_id
1 'polypeptide(L)'
;MLEQRRVCALLHSALAVKGLDVLIPLSVESYNRYLETHSTDAASPLTRFKLPIPANYGPNSSHLLILVGNSRKLWKPLLDFVQLEMQQNHGRVLNDPVDRYVKQSVNSSLQELTNSCKVFENAKVYWVADTEPDKMILAQKMALAARA
;
A
#
# COMPACT_ATOMS: atom_id res chain seq x y z
N MET A 1 8.03 -14.39 11.74
CA MET A 1 8.78 -14.41 10.46
C MET A 1 8.17 -15.30 9.38
N LEU A 2 7.83 -16.57 9.67
CA LEU A 2 7.24 -17.48 8.67
C LEU A 2 5.88 -16.98 8.11
N GLU A 3 5.00 -16.49 8.98
CA GLU A 3 3.69 -15.95 8.56
C GLU A 3 3.83 -14.68 7.72
N GLN A 4 4.71 -13.75 8.11
CA GLN A 4 5.02 -12.55 7.33
C GLN A 4 5.48 -12.90 5.91
N ARG A 5 6.42 -13.84 5.77
CA ARG A 5 6.92 -14.28 4.45
C ARG A 5 5.80 -14.88 3.61
N ARG A 6 4.92 -15.68 4.21
CA ARG A 6 3.75 -16.25 3.53
C ARG A 6 2.78 -15.17 3.05
N VAL A 7 2.43 -14.22 3.92
CA VAL A 7 1.54 -13.09 3.57
C VAL A 7 2.14 -12.26 2.44
N CYS A 8 3.44 -11.93 2.52
CA CYS A 8 4.12 -11.18 1.46
C CYS A 8 4.16 -11.95 0.13
N ALA A 9 4.39 -13.27 0.17
CA ALA A 9 4.42 -14.10 -1.04
C ALA A 9 3.03 -14.18 -1.71
N LEU A 10 1.96 -14.35 -0.93
CA LEU A 10 0.58 -14.35 -1.44
C LEU A 10 0.23 -13.00 -2.07
N LEU A 11 0.53 -11.91 -1.35
CA LEU A 11 0.29 -10.55 -1.85
C LEU A 11 1.10 -10.27 -3.13
N HIS A 12 2.38 -10.67 -3.16
CA HIS A 12 3.24 -10.51 -4.33
C HIS A 12 2.66 -11.28 -5.53
N SER A 13 2.26 -12.53 -5.33
CA SER A 13 1.68 -13.35 -6.40
C SER A 13 0.43 -12.71 -7.00
N ALA A 14 -0.43 -12.11 -6.18
CA ALA A 14 -1.67 -11.48 -6.63
C ALA A 14 -1.45 -10.12 -7.32
N LEU A 15 -0.39 -9.38 -6.95
CA LEU A 15 -0.14 -8.02 -7.42
C LEU A 15 0.90 -7.95 -8.54
N ALA A 16 1.82 -8.91 -8.65
CA ALA A 16 2.90 -8.87 -9.61
C ALA A 16 2.42 -8.90 -11.07
N VAL A 17 1.37 -9.67 -11.35
CA VAL A 17 0.74 -9.71 -12.68
C VAL A 17 0.08 -8.39 -13.07
N LYS A 18 -0.23 -7.54 -12.08
CA LYS A 18 -0.81 -6.20 -12.22
C LYS A 18 0.28 -5.10 -12.23
N GLY A 19 1.56 -5.49 -12.22
CA GLY A 19 2.68 -4.55 -12.18
C GLY A 19 2.84 -3.80 -10.85
N LEU A 20 2.25 -4.33 -9.78
CA LEU A 20 2.31 -3.82 -8.40
C LEU A 20 3.24 -4.71 -7.55
N ASP A 21 4.44 -5.00 -8.06
CA ASP A 21 5.38 -5.99 -7.51
C ASP A 21 6.41 -5.42 -6.51
N VAL A 22 6.42 -4.11 -6.26
CA VAL A 22 7.32 -3.55 -5.24
C VAL A 22 6.67 -3.73 -3.87
N LEU A 23 7.08 -4.74 -3.11
CA LEU A 23 6.62 -4.98 -1.75
C LEU A 23 7.75 -4.79 -0.74
N ILE A 24 7.58 -3.83 0.16
CA ILE A 24 8.55 -3.55 1.22
C ILE A 24 7.84 -3.75 2.57
N PRO A 25 8.08 -4.89 3.25
CA PRO A 25 7.49 -5.13 4.56
C PRO A 25 8.26 -4.39 5.65
N LEU A 26 7.52 -3.81 6.59
CA LEU A 26 8.03 -3.17 7.80
C LEU A 26 7.00 -3.34 8.92
N SER A 27 7.26 -2.77 10.09
CA SER A 27 6.26 -2.70 11.15
C SER A 27 5.69 -1.28 11.28
N VAL A 28 4.42 -1.20 11.72
CA VAL A 28 3.79 0.08 12.06
C VAL A 28 4.61 0.81 13.13
N GLU A 29 5.17 0.06 14.08
CA GLU A 29 5.98 0.60 15.17
C GLU A 29 7.29 1.21 14.66
N SER A 30 7.99 0.54 13.73
CA SER A 30 9.22 1.06 13.14
C SER A 30 8.96 2.31 12.29
N TYR A 31 7.86 2.34 11.53
CA TYR A 31 7.45 3.53 10.80
C TYR A 31 7.15 4.71 11.73
N ASN A 32 6.33 4.50 12.76
CA ASN A 32 5.97 5.55 13.72
C ASN A 32 7.20 6.08 14.48
N ARG A 33 8.12 5.19 14.90
CA ARG A 33 9.38 5.57 15.55
C ARG A 33 10.28 6.38 14.62
N TYR A 34 10.35 6.01 13.33
CA TYR A 34 11.09 6.77 12.35
C TYR A 34 10.53 8.19 12.21
N LEU A 35 9.21 8.35 12.14
CA LEU A 35 8.56 9.66 12.08
C LEU A 35 8.85 10.50 13.33
N GLU A 36 8.86 9.91 14.52
CA GLU A 36 9.21 10.61 15.77
C GLU A 36 10.64 11.12 15.74
N THR A 37 11.59 10.24 15.39
CA THR A 37 13.03 10.53 15.39
C THR A 37 13.37 11.66 14.41
N HIS A 38 12.67 11.73 13.29
CA HIS A 38 12.95 12.71 12.22
C HIS A 38 11.95 13.88 12.21
N SER A 39 11.09 14.00 13.22
CA SER A 39 10.08 15.07 13.26
C SER A 39 10.68 16.44 13.58
N THR A 40 11.82 16.49 14.28
CA THR A 40 12.50 17.73 14.66
C THR A 40 13.19 18.41 13.48
N ASP A 41 13.61 17.61 12.48
CA ASP A 41 14.39 18.07 11.34
C ASP A 41 13.52 18.37 10.10
N ALA A 42 12.20 18.22 10.21
CA ALA A 42 11.25 18.42 9.14
C ALA A 42 10.60 19.81 9.20
N ALA A 43 10.23 20.36 8.03
CA ALA A 43 9.51 21.64 7.92
C ALA A 43 8.12 21.66 8.61
N SER A 44 7.59 20.48 8.97
CA SER A 44 6.32 20.29 9.67
C SER A 44 6.43 19.05 10.56
N PRO A 45 5.75 19.01 11.73
CA PRO A 45 5.70 17.82 12.56
C PRO A 45 5.23 16.61 11.77
N LEU A 46 6.07 15.56 11.72
CA LEU A 46 5.77 14.32 10.99
C LEU A 46 4.83 13.41 11.76
N THR A 47 4.64 13.68 13.06
CA THR A 47 3.81 12.89 13.98
C THR A 47 2.34 12.80 13.57
N ARG A 48 1.84 13.75 12.77
CA ARG A 48 0.48 13.71 12.19
C ARG A 48 0.28 12.56 11.19
N PHE A 49 1.36 11.99 10.66
CA PHE A 49 1.32 10.88 9.70
C PHE A 49 1.49 9.50 10.35
N LYS A 50 1.48 9.44 11.70
CA LYS A 50 1.53 8.16 12.41
C LYS A 50 0.32 7.31 12.11
N LEU A 51 0.55 6.01 12.00
CA LEU A 51 -0.52 5.04 11.85
C LEU A 51 -1.00 4.57 13.22
N PRO A 52 -2.31 4.35 13.42
CA PRO A 52 -2.83 3.85 14.68
C PRO A 52 -2.34 2.42 14.92
N ILE A 53 -1.82 2.16 16.11
CA ILE A 53 -1.42 0.81 16.55
C ILE A 53 -2.67 0.12 17.12
N PRO A 54 -3.09 -1.04 16.58
CA PRO A 54 -4.20 -1.80 17.14
C PRO A 54 -3.93 -2.21 18.60
N ALA A 55 -4.85 -1.89 19.51
CA ALA A 55 -4.71 -2.13 20.95
C ALA A 55 -4.80 -3.62 21.36
N ASN A 56 -5.13 -4.51 20.41
CA ASN A 56 -5.56 -5.88 20.70
C ASN A 56 -4.42 -6.90 20.83
N TYR A 57 -3.17 -6.48 20.68
CA TYR A 57 -2.03 -7.39 20.68
C TYR A 57 -1.04 -7.00 21.80
N GLY A 58 -0.49 -8.01 22.48
CA GLY A 58 0.34 -7.82 23.68
C GLY A 58 1.60 -6.97 23.43
N PRO A 59 2.33 -6.58 24.49
CA PRO A 59 3.43 -5.60 24.45
C PRO A 59 4.60 -5.96 23.52
N ASN A 60 4.69 -7.21 23.06
CA ASN A 60 5.75 -7.70 22.15
C ASN A 60 5.24 -8.00 20.74
N SER A 61 4.03 -7.56 20.39
CA SER A 61 3.49 -7.72 19.04
C SER A 61 3.92 -6.57 18.13
N SER A 62 4.32 -6.91 16.90
CA SER A 62 4.59 -5.92 15.85
C SER A 62 3.56 -6.09 14.76
N HIS A 63 3.00 -4.98 14.30
CA HIS A 63 1.95 -4.99 13.28
C HIS A 63 2.59 -4.88 11.90
N LEU A 64 2.32 -5.88 11.05
CA LEU A 64 2.84 -5.90 9.69
C LEU A 64 2.25 -4.74 8.87
N LEU A 65 3.15 -3.94 8.32
CA LEU A 65 2.88 -2.90 7.35
C LEU A 65 3.60 -3.28 6.06
N ILE A 66 2.97 -3.11 4.91
CA ILE A 66 3.57 -3.39 3.61
C ILE A 66 3.41 -2.17 2.73
N LEU A 67 4.53 -1.56 2.33
CA LEU A 67 4.52 -0.57 1.26
C LEU A 67 4.41 -1.31 -0.08
N VAL A 68 3.37 -0.97 -0.83
CA VAL A 68 3.11 -1.48 -2.17
C VAL A 68 3.44 -0.38 -3.16
N GLY A 69 4.27 -0.69 -4.14
CA GLY A 69 4.61 0.21 -5.24
C GLY A 69 4.48 -0.49 -6.59
N ASN A 70 4.39 0.33 -7.63
CA ASN A 70 4.40 -0.14 -9.01
C ASN A 70 5.81 -0.30 -9.56
N SER A 71 5.99 -1.22 -10.51
CA SER A 71 7.20 -1.32 -11.33
C SER A 71 6.92 -0.91 -12.77
N ARG A 72 7.95 -1.04 -13.63
CA ARG A 72 7.82 -0.84 -15.08
C ARG A 72 6.84 -1.80 -15.74
N LYS A 73 6.50 -2.92 -15.09
CA LYS A 73 5.52 -3.90 -15.59
C LYS A 73 4.07 -3.38 -15.53
N LEU A 74 3.82 -2.26 -14.84
CA LEU A 74 2.50 -1.62 -14.74
C LEU A 74 1.91 -1.24 -16.11
N TRP A 75 2.75 -0.78 -17.04
CA TRP A 75 2.26 -0.09 -18.23
C TRP A 75 1.34 -0.93 -19.09
N LYS A 76 1.67 -2.21 -19.32
CA LYS A 76 0.85 -3.09 -20.14
C LYS A 76 -0.55 -3.30 -19.55
N PRO A 77 -0.71 -3.82 -18.32
CA PRO A 77 -2.04 -4.04 -17.75
C PRO A 77 -2.80 -2.73 -17.46
N LEU A 78 -2.10 -1.60 -17.24
CA LEU A 78 -2.73 -0.28 -17.17
C LEU A 78 -3.32 0.15 -18.52
N LEU A 79 -2.59 -0.02 -19.63
CA LEU A 79 -3.09 0.32 -20.96
C LEU A 79 -4.27 -0.57 -21.36
N ASP A 80 -4.20 -1.87 -21.05
CA ASP A 80 -5.30 -2.81 -21.27
C ASP A 80 -6.56 -2.38 -20.48
N PHE A 81 -6.38 -1.93 -19.23
CA PHE A 81 -7.44 -1.38 -18.39
C PHE A 81 -8.05 -0.10 -18.99
N VAL A 82 -7.23 0.88 -19.37
CA VAL A 82 -7.72 2.12 -19.97
C VAL A 82 -8.44 1.85 -21.28
N GLN A 83 -7.96 0.92 -22.10
CA GLN A 83 -8.61 0.53 -23.34
C GLN A 83 -10.01 -0.05 -23.08
N LEU A 84 -10.15 -0.93 -22.08
CA LEU A 84 -11.45 -1.48 -21.67
C LEU A 84 -12.40 -0.37 -21.20
N GLU A 85 -11.91 0.58 -20.41
CA GLU A 85 -12.73 1.71 -19.97
C GLU A 85 -13.13 2.61 -21.13
N MET A 86 -12.24 2.89 -22.08
CA MET A 86 -12.56 3.67 -23.26
C MET A 86 -13.69 3.03 -24.08
N GLN A 87 -13.69 1.70 -24.21
CA GLN A 87 -14.78 0.98 -24.89
C GLN A 87 -16.14 1.20 -24.20
N GLN A 88 -16.13 1.32 -22.88
CA GLN A 88 -17.33 1.58 -22.06
C GLN A 88 -17.72 3.06 -21.99
N ASN A 89 -16.77 3.97 -22.26
CA ASN A 89 -16.92 5.42 -22.09
C ASN A 89 -16.90 6.19 -23.42
N HIS A 90 -17.46 5.63 -24.49
CA HIS A 90 -17.57 6.30 -25.80
C HIS A 90 -16.22 6.77 -26.36
N GLY A 91 -15.15 6.01 -26.12
CA GLY A 91 -13.79 6.32 -26.55
C GLY A 91 -13.07 7.37 -25.70
N ARG A 92 -13.65 7.82 -24.58
CA ARG A 92 -13.01 8.81 -23.70
C ARG A 92 -12.19 8.14 -22.60
N VAL A 93 -11.01 8.69 -22.36
CA VAL A 93 -10.20 8.36 -21.17
C VAL A 93 -10.78 9.10 -19.98
N LEU A 94 -11.07 8.38 -18.91
CA LEU A 94 -11.54 8.94 -17.65
C LEU A 94 -10.37 9.53 -16.84
N ASN A 95 -10.66 10.49 -15.96
CA ASN A 95 -9.66 11.16 -15.12
C ASN A 95 -8.90 10.16 -14.23
N ASP A 96 -7.65 10.49 -13.91
CA ASP A 96 -6.77 9.74 -13.01
C ASP A 96 -6.73 8.22 -13.31
N PRO A 97 -6.42 7.82 -14.56
CA PRO A 97 -6.47 6.41 -14.98
C PRO A 97 -5.52 5.52 -14.18
N VAL A 98 -4.37 6.06 -13.77
CA VAL A 98 -3.39 5.35 -12.93
C VAL A 98 -3.97 5.07 -11.56
N ASP A 99 -4.51 6.08 -10.88
CA ASP A 99 -5.07 5.92 -9.53
C ASP A 99 -6.25 4.97 -9.52
N ARG A 100 -7.14 5.05 -10.51
CA ARG A 100 -8.28 4.14 -10.62
C ARG A 100 -7.83 2.70 -10.88
N TYR A 101 -6.87 2.50 -11.79
CA TYR A 101 -6.28 1.19 -12.03
C TYR A 101 -5.67 0.60 -10.75
N VAL A 102 -4.85 1.39 -10.04
CA VAL A 102 -4.17 0.95 -8.81
C VAL A 102 -5.19 0.61 -7.72
N LYS A 103 -6.16 1.50 -7.47
CA LYS A 103 -7.22 1.29 -6.48
C LYS A 103 -8.02 0.04 -6.76
N GLN A 104 -8.46 -0.14 -8.00
CA GLN A 104 -9.21 -1.33 -8.42
C GLN A 104 -8.35 -2.59 -8.30
N SER A 105 -7.13 -2.57 -8.82
CA SER A 105 -6.23 -3.73 -8.82
C SER A 105 -5.91 -4.25 -7.42
N VAL A 106 -5.60 -3.34 -6.48
CA VAL A 106 -5.31 -3.68 -5.09
C VAL A 106 -6.57 -4.18 -4.38
N ASN A 107 -7.70 -3.49 -4.49
CA ASN A 107 -8.94 -3.89 -3.82
C ASN A 107 -9.42 -5.26 -4.31
N SER A 108 -9.42 -5.49 -5.62
CA SER A 108 -9.78 -6.79 -6.19
C SER A 108 -8.81 -7.90 -5.74
N SER A 109 -7.50 -7.64 -5.74
CA SER A 109 -6.53 -8.62 -5.23
C SER A 109 -6.74 -8.95 -3.75
N LEU A 110 -7.03 -7.96 -2.91
CA LEU A 110 -7.28 -8.20 -1.49
C LEU A 110 -8.57 -8.99 -1.27
N GLN A 111 -9.62 -8.70 -2.03
CA GLN A 111 -10.88 -9.44 -1.99
C GLN A 111 -10.72 -10.91 -2.44
N GLU A 112 -9.90 -11.17 -3.45
CA GLU A 112 -9.56 -12.54 -3.86
C GLU A 112 -8.76 -13.25 -2.76
N LEU A 113 -7.79 -12.55 -2.16
CA LEU A 113 -6.94 -13.10 -1.11
C LEU A 113 -7.70 -13.35 0.20
N THR A 114 -8.77 -12.61 0.51
CA THR A 114 -9.61 -12.87 1.69
C THR A 114 -10.24 -14.26 1.68
N ASN A 115 -10.55 -14.79 0.50
CA ASN A 115 -11.07 -16.15 0.36
C ASN A 115 -10.01 -17.22 0.70
N SER A 116 -8.72 -16.86 0.59
CA SER A 116 -7.59 -17.78 0.78
C SER A 116 -6.88 -17.59 2.13
N CYS A 117 -6.96 -16.41 2.72
CA CYS A 117 -6.27 -16.08 3.97
C CYS A 117 -6.99 -14.97 4.74
N LYS A 118 -7.54 -15.32 5.91
CA LYS A 118 -8.29 -14.41 6.80
C LYS A 118 -7.50 -13.19 7.27
N VAL A 119 -6.16 -13.23 7.21
CA VAL A 119 -5.32 -12.07 7.56
C VAL A 119 -5.64 -10.85 6.68
N PHE A 120 -6.07 -11.06 5.43
CA PHE A 120 -6.44 -9.98 4.53
C PHE A 120 -7.84 -9.40 4.81
N GLU A 121 -8.68 -10.08 5.59
CA GLU A 121 -10.07 -9.63 5.88
C GLU A 121 -10.08 -8.33 6.68
N ASN A 122 -9.10 -8.18 7.56
CA ASN A 122 -8.92 -7.01 8.42
C ASN A 122 -7.82 -6.07 7.90
N ALA A 123 -7.34 -6.26 6.67
CA ALA A 123 -6.28 -5.43 6.11
C ALA A 123 -6.78 -4.00 5.86
N LYS A 124 -6.10 -3.01 6.44
CA LYS A 124 -6.36 -1.59 6.18
C LYS A 124 -5.45 -1.11 5.06
N VAL A 125 -6.07 -0.55 4.02
CA VAL A 125 -5.35 0.06 2.89
C VAL A 125 -5.27 1.56 3.10
N TYR A 126 -4.09 2.11 2.86
CA TYR A 126 -3.82 3.54 2.92
C TYR A 126 -3.22 3.97 1.59
N TRP A 127 -3.77 5.03 1.00
CA TRP A 127 -3.31 5.54 -0.29
C TRP A 127 -2.32 6.67 -0.09
N VAL A 128 -1.34 6.75 -0.98
CA VAL A 128 -0.40 7.87 -1.02
C VAL A 128 -1.04 8.91 -1.92
N ALA A 129 -1.55 10.01 -1.34
CA ALA A 129 -2.06 11.15 -2.08
C ALA A 129 -1.44 12.42 -1.50
N ASP A 130 -0.98 13.32 -2.37
CA ASP A 130 -0.29 14.56 -1.97
C ASP A 130 -1.24 15.63 -1.40
N THR A 131 -2.57 15.48 -1.57
CA THR A 131 -3.52 16.59 -1.36
C THR A 131 -4.76 16.30 -0.49
N GLU A 132 -4.99 15.08 -0.02
CA GLU A 132 -6.18 14.78 0.81
C GLU A 132 -5.87 14.59 2.31
N PRO A 133 -6.61 15.24 3.23
CA PRO A 133 -6.30 15.26 4.67
C PRO A 133 -6.41 13.90 5.40
N ASP A 134 -7.22 12.96 4.90
CA ASP A 134 -7.75 11.88 5.72
C ASP A 134 -7.05 10.52 5.61
N LYS A 135 -5.78 10.51 5.14
CA LYS A 135 -4.71 9.55 5.53
C LYS A 135 -3.56 9.62 4.52
N MET A 136 -2.71 10.62 4.69
CA MET A 136 -1.45 10.71 3.96
C MET A 136 -0.43 9.77 4.62
N ILE A 137 0.16 8.85 3.84
CA ILE A 137 1.38 8.16 4.24
C ILE A 137 2.55 8.70 3.41
N LEU A 138 3.66 9.00 4.09
CA LEU A 138 4.88 9.43 3.42
C LEU A 138 5.63 8.22 2.87
N ALA A 139 5.29 7.78 1.65
CA ALA A 139 5.86 6.60 1.00
C ALA A 139 7.40 6.61 0.97
N GLN A 140 8.00 7.77 0.68
CA GLN A 140 9.46 7.94 0.72
C GLN A 140 10.03 7.67 2.12
N LYS A 141 9.37 8.19 3.17
CA LYS A 141 9.80 7.97 4.56
C LYS A 141 9.57 6.53 5.00
N MET A 142 8.53 5.85 4.52
CA MET A 142 8.36 4.41 4.74
C MET A 142 9.50 3.60 4.11
N ALA A 143 9.89 3.93 2.87
CA ALA A 143 10.98 3.24 2.19
C ALA A 143 12.32 3.43 2.93
N LEU A 144 12.54 4.60 3.55
CA LEU A 144 13.68 4.86 4.42
C LEU A 144 13.57 4.09 5.74
N ALA A 145 12.40 4.11 6.40
CA ALA A 145 12.16 3.40 7.65
C ALA A 145 12.32 1.88 7.53
N ALA A 146 12.03 1.31 6.35
CA ALA A 146 12.23 -0.10 6.07
C ALA A 146 13.70 -0.50 5.88
N ARG A 147 14.60 0.48 5.72
CA ARG A 147 16.06 0.28 5.58
C ARG A 147 16.84 0.68 6.84
N ALA A 148 16.17 1.30 7.81
CA ALA A 148 16.75 1.84 9.04
C ALA A 148 16.91 0.78 10.13
#